data_AF-A0A843RTK1-F1
#
_entry.id   AF-A0A843RTK1-F1
#
_cell.length_a   1.000
_cell.length_b   1.000
_cell.length_c   1.000
_cell.angle_alpha   90.00
_cell.angle_beta   90.00
_cell.angle_gamma   90.00
#
_symmetry.space_group_name_H-M   'P 1'
#
loop_
_entity.id
_entity.type
_entity.pdbx_description
1 polymer ?
#
loop_
_entity_poly.entity_id
_entity_poly.type
_entity_poly.pdbx_seq_one_letter_code
_entity_poly.pdbx_strand_id
1 'polypeptide(L)'
;MPGVSYSDAGQVGDQTQPRPDEASDIAALTTLNEDYVQAVRSSDVKRFEEILADDFLCTLGDGSQIDRRHFLEEIAKPMKASNLEVHDVNVRLMGDVAIVHARTSYTTEDGEPGESRYTDVWARRDGRWLAVSAQITRVAATK
;
A
#
# COMPACT_ATOMS: atom_id res chain seq x y z
N MET A 1 -30.43 -10.09 -5.29
CA MET A 1 -29.56 -9.17 -4.50
C MET A 1 -29.75 -7.78 -5.07
N PRO A 2 -30.21 -6.77 -4.30
CA PRO A 2 -30.50 -5.45 -4.85
C PRO A 2 -29.20 -4.72 -5.21
N GLY A 3 -29.20 -4.06 -6.36
CA GLY A 3 -28.05 -3.36 -6.94
C GLY A 3 -27.66 -2.11 -6.14
N VAL A 4 -26.36 -1.89 -6.03
CA VAL A 4 -25.80 -0.67 -5.44
C VAL A 4 -25.95 0.46 -6.46
N SER A 5 -26.69 1.50 -6.07
CA SER A 5 -26.78 2.76 -6.82
C SER A 5 -25.59 3.63 -6.45
N TYR A 6 -24.83 4.09 -7.44
CA TYR A 6 -23.78 5.08 -7.25
C TYR A 6 -24.26 6.43 -7.77
N SER A 7 -24.27 7.40 -6.87
CA SER A 7 -24.61 8.80 -7.15
C SER A 7 -23.52 9.47 -7.98
N ASP A 8 -23.96 10.38 -8.84
CA ASP A 8 -23.21 11.23 -9.76
C ASP A 8 -22.07 12.00 -9.07
N ALA A 9 -20.85 11.86 -9.60
CA ALA A 9 -19.67 12.55 -9.08
C ALA A 9 -19.66 13.99 -9.60
N GLY A 10 -20.06 14.92 -8.73
CA GLY A 10 -19.94 16.35 -8.94
C GLY A 10 -18.49 16.80 -9.18
N GLN A 11 -18.36 17.67 -10.20
CA GLN A 11 -17.30 18.64 -10.51
C GLN A 11 -15.96 18.54 -9.76
N VAL A 12 -14.91 18.18 -10.52
CA VAL A 12 -13.52 18.41 -10.14
C VAL A 12 -13.16 19.87 -10.43
N GLY A 13 -12.89 20.64 -9.38
CA GLY A 13 -12.42 22.02 -9.44
C GLY A 13 -11.21 22.25 -8.55
N ASP A 14 -10.24 22.94 -9.15
CA ASP A 14 -9.09 23.65 -8.59
C ASP A 14 -7.81 22.88 -8.23
N GLN A 15 -6.76 23.09 -9.05
CA GLN A 15 -5.39 22.73 -8.72
C GLN A 15 -4.79 23.82 -7.83
N THR A 16 -5.15 23.78 -6.55
CA THR A 16 -4.52 24.63 -5.53
C THR A 16 -3.17 24.02 -5.16
N GLN A 17 -2.12 24.84 -5.12
CA GLN A 17 -0.79 24.44 -4.67
C GLN A 17 -0.87 23.91 -3.22
N PRO A 18 -0.26 22.74 -2.91
CA PRO A 18 -0.42 22.11 -1.60
C PRO A 18 0.00 23.03 -0.47
N ARG A 19 -0.75 23.00 0.64
CA ARG A 19 -0.38 23.72 1.86
C ARG A 19 0.98 23.20 2.36
N PRO A 20 1.79 23.99 3.07
CA PRO A 20 3.12 23.56 3.55
C PRO A 20 3.10 22.21 4.28
N ASP A 21 2.06 21.95 5.06
CA ASP A 21 1.86 20.67 5.77
C ASP A 21 1.60 19.50 4.82
N GLU A 22 0.94 19.73 3.69
CA GLU A 22 0.61 18.69 2.70
C GLU A 22 1.86 18.24 1.92
N ALA A 23 2.75 19.17 1.58
CA ALA A 23 4.03 18.81 0.95
C ALA A 23 4.91 17.99 1.92
N SER A 24 4.90 18.35 3.21
CA SER A 24 5.58 17.59 4.27
C SER A 24 4.96 16.21 4.47
N ASP A 25 3.62 16.12 4.48
CA ASP A 25 2.90 14.85 4.59
C ASP A 25 3.18 13.92 3.40
N ILE A 26 3.17 14.45 2.17
CA ILE A 26 3.48 13.67 0.96
C ILE A 26 4.91 13.14 1.04
N ALA A 27 5.88 13.95 1.48
CA ALA A 27 7.26 13.50 1.66
C ALA A 27 7.34 12.39 2.72
N ALA A 28 6.69 12.57 3.88
CA ALA A 28 6.66 11.58 4.94
C ALA A 28 6.02 10.25 4.48
N LEU A 29 4.90 10.31 3.76
CA LEU A 29 4.22 9.13 3.19
C LEU A 29 5.05 8.44 2.11
N THR A 30 5.82 9.21 1.33
CA THR A 30 6.75 8.65 0.34
C THR A 30 7.86 7.85 1.05
N THR A 31 8.47 8.41 2.10
CA THR A 31 9.45 7.69 2.93
C THR A 31 8.82 6.47 3.60
N LEU A 32 7.61 6.58 4.15
CA LEU A 32 6.91 5.44 4.76
C LEU A 32 6.63 4.32 3.76
N ASN A 33 6.31 4.65 2.51
CA ASN A 33 6.16 3.66 1.44
C ASN A 33 7.49 2.97 1.11
N GLU A 34 8.60 3.72 1.03
CA GLU A 34 9.94 3.15 0.85
C GLU A 34 10.29 2.19 2.00
N ASP A 35 10.05 2.61 3.25
CA ASP A 35 10.24 1.79 4.44
C ASP A 35 9.40 0.52 4.41
N TYR A 36 8.13 0.61 4.02
CA TYR A 36 7.23 -0.54 3.87
C TYR A 36 7.83 -1.55 2.90
N VAL A 37 8.25 -1.10 1.72
CA VAL A 37 8.84 -1.95 0.68
C VAL A 37 10.15 -2.58 1.16
N GLN A 38 11.03 -1.81 1.83
CA GLN A 38 12.25 -2.38 2.38
C GLN A 38 11.96 -3.41 3.47
N ALA A 39 10.99 -3.16 4.34
CA ALA A 39 10.58 -4.09 5.38
C ALA A 39 10.02 -5.41 4.81
N VAL A 40 9.31 -5.37 3.68
CA VAL A 40 8.93 -6.59 2.93
C VAL A 40 10.19 -7.34 2.46
N ARG A 41 11.16 -6.65 1.87
CA ARG A 41 12.37 -7.26 1.31
C ARG A 41 13.25 -7.91 2.39
N SER A 42 13.31 -7.32 3.59
CA SER A 42 14.17 -7.75 4.69
C SER A 42 13.45 -8.60 5.75
N SER A 43 12.16 -8.91 5.57
CA SER A 43 11.33 -9.56 6.59
C SER A 43 11.34 -8.82 7.94
N ASP A 44 11.32 -7.48 7.91
CA ASP A 44 11.40 -6.63 9.11
C ASP A 44 10.03 -6.50 9.80
N VAL A 45 9.70 -7.50 10.61
CA VAL A 45 8.48 -7.54 11.42
C VAL A 45 8.39 -6.32 12.34
N LYS A 46 9.50 -5.90 12.94
CA LYS A 46 9.52 -4.79 13.90
C LYS A 46 9.13 -3.48 13.23
N ARG A 47 9.63 -3.21 12.02
CA ARG A 47 9.23 -2.02 11.27
C ARG A 47 7.72 -2.01 11.02
N PHE A 48 7.14 -3.15 10.65
CA PHE A 48 5.68 -3.26 10.51
C PHE A 48 4.93 -3.05 11.81
N GLU A 49 5.46 -3.51 12.94
CA GLU A 49 4.85 -3.24 14.24
C GLU A 49 4.71 -1.73 14.52
N GLU A 50 5.63 -0.92 14.02
CA GLU A 50 5.66 0.54 14.22
C GLU A 50 4.77 1.33 13.26
N ILE A 51 4.55 0.84 12.03
CA ILE A 51 3.84 1.56 10.96
C ILE A 51 2.43 1.06 10.69
N LEU A 52 2.09 -0.17 11.09
CA LEU A 52 0.74 -0.71 10.94
C LEU A 52 -0.13 -0.29 12.12
N ALA A 53 -1.33 0.21 11.81
CA ALA A 53 -2.35 0.45 12.81
C ALA A 53 -2.86 -0.88 13.40
N ASP A 54 -3.34 -0.87 14.65
CA ASP A 54 -3.83 -2.06 15.36
C ASP A 54 -4.99 -2.77 14.64
N ASP A 55 -5.82 -2.00 13.92
CA ASP A 55 -6.97 -2.44 13.13
C ASP A 55 -6.64 -2.65 11.64
N PHE A 56 -5.36 -2.78 11.28
CA PHE A 56 -4.92 -2.98 9.91
C PHE A 56 -5.51 -4.25 9.29
N LEU A 57 -5.92 -4.13 8.02
CA LEU A 57 -6.38 -5.23 7.17
C LEU A 57 -5.60 -5.27 5.85
N CYS A 58 -5.19 -6.45 5.42
CA CYS A 58 -4.56 -6.66 4.12
C CYS A 58 -5.40 -7.58 3.25
N THR A 59 -5.70 -7.16 2.02
CA THR A 59 -6.27 -8.03 0.98
C THR A 59 -5.14 -8.55 0.10
N LEU A 60 -4.89 -9.86 0.17
CA LEU A 60 -3.84 -10.52 -0.58
C LEU A 60 -4.20 -10.66 -2.06
N GLY A 61 -3.20 -10.97 -2.89
CA GLY A 61 -3.38 -11.09 -4.34
C GLY A 61 -4.28 -12.25 -4.80
N ASP A 62 -4.72 -13.12 -3.90
CA ASP A 62 -5.73 -14.16 -4.16
C ASP A 62 -7.14 -13.77 -3.69
N GLY A 63 -7.29 -12.55 -3.17
CA GLY A 63 -8.54 -12.00 -2.65
C GLY A 63 -8.85 -12.36 -1.20
N SER A 64 -8.04 -13.18 -0.53
CA SER A 64 -8.19 -13.42 0.89
C SER A 64 -7.83 -12.16 1.71
N GLN A 65 -8.50 -11.96 2.83
CA GLN A 65 -8.25 -10.84 3.73
C GLN A 65 -7.64 -11.36 5.04
N ILE A 66 -6.56 -10.72 5.49
CA ILE A 66 -5.85 -11.04 6.72
C ILE A 66 -5.75 -9.81 7.62
N ASP A 67 -5.76 -10.02 8.93
CA ASP A 67 -5.54 -8.98 9.93
C ASP A 67 -4.05 -8.70 10.16
N ARG A 68 -3.75 -7.67 10.95
CA ARG A 68 -2.39 -7.28 11.35
C ARG A 68 -1.56 -8.45 11.87
N ARG A 69 -2.11 -9.30 12.75
CA ARG A 69 -1.35 -10.39 13.35
C ARG A 69 -0.90 -11.39 12.29
N HIS A 70 -1.83 -11.85 11.46
CA HIS A 70 -1.50 -12.79 10.39
C HIS A 70 -0.59 -12.15 9.33
N PHE A 71 -0.74 -10.85 9.06
CA PHE A 71 0.18 -10.13 8.18
C PHE A 71 1.62 -10.17 8.71
N LEU A 72 1.84 -9.92 10.01
CA LEU A 72 3.17 -10.01 10.61
C LEU A 72 3.74 -11.43 10.57
N GLU A 73 2.90 -12.45 10.73
CA GLU A 73 3.29 -13.86 10.57
C GLU A 73 3.73 -14.19 9.13
N GLU A 74 3.08 -13.60 8.12
CA GLU A 74 3.48 -13.76 6.72
C GLU A 74 4.80 -13.03 6.42
N ILE A 75 4.98 -11.79 6.91
CA ILE A 75 6.22 -11.03 6.73
C ILE A 75 7.43 -11.70 7.36
N ALA A 76 7.25 -12.38 8.50
CA ALA A 76 8.33 -13.10 9.17
C ALA A 76 8.94 -14.22 8.30
N LYS A 77 8.22 -14.66 7.26
CA LYS A 77 8.71 -15.64 6.30
C LYS A 77 9.56 -14.93 5.23
N PRO A 78 10.68 -15.53 4.80
CA PRO A 78 11.47 -14.98 3.70
C PRO A 78 10.64 -14.82 2.43
N MET A 79 10.83 -13.69 1.73
CA MET A 79 10.22 -13.48 0.41
C MET A 79 10.70 -14.57 -0.57
N LYS A 80 9.75 -15.23 -1.22
CA LYS A 80 10.03 -16.28 -2.22
C LYS A 80 10.42 -15.74 -3.59
N ALA A 81 10.08 -14.48 -3.86
CA ALA A 81 10.47 -13.77 -5.07
C ALA A 81 11.83 -13.08 -4.89
N SER A 82 12.47 -12.74 -6.00
CA SER A 82 13.71 -11.94 -6.03
C SER A 82 13.57 -10.74 -6.96
N ASN A 83 14.57 -9.85 -6.98
CA ASN A 83 14.61 -8.67 -7.85
C ASN A 83 13.34 -7.80 -7.78
N LEU A 84 12.75 -7.66 -6.58
CA LEU A 84 11.57 -6.83 -6.37
C LEU A 84 11.94 -5.37 -6.66
N GLU A 85 11.26 -4.74 -7.60
CA GLU A 85 11.37 -3.30 -7.92
C GLU A 85 10.00 -2.63 -7.80
N VAL A 86 9.99 -1.34 -7.46
CA VAL A 86 8.77 -0.54 -7.28
C VAL A 86 8.77 0.58 -8.31
N HIS A 87 7.63 0.76 -8.96
CA HIS A 87 7.43 1.70 -10.06
C HIS A 87 6.16 2.51 -9.85
N ASP A 88 6.10 3.68 -10.47
CA ASP A 88 4.88 4.50 -10.59
C ASP A 88 4.22 4.84 -9.23
N VAL A 89 5.03 5.12 -8.21
CA VAL A 89 4.53 5.52 -6.88
C VAL A 89 3.73 6.82 -7.00
N ASN A 90 2.48 6.78 -6.55
CA ASN A 90 1.57 7.91 -6.56
C ASN A 90 0.91 8.04 -5.18
N VAL A 91 1.27 9.10 -4.46
CA VAL A 91 0.71 9.44 -3.15
C VAL A 91 -0.37 10.49 -3.32
N ARG A 92 -1.59 10.20 -2.83
CA ARG A 92 -2.72 11.14 -2.84
C ARG A 92 -3.17 11.42 -1.43
N LEU A 93 -3.12 12.68 -1.02
CA LEU A 93 -3.56 13.13 0.29
C LEU A 93 -5.05 13.53 0.25
N MET A 94 -5.79 13.15 1.30
CA MET A 94 -7.22 13.39 1.50
C MET A 94 -7.48 13.78 2.96
N GLY A 95 -6.92 14.92 3.38
CA GLY A 95 -6.99 15.37 4.78
C GLY A 95 -6.14 14.49 5.69
N ASP A 96 -6.79 13.79 6.63
CA ASP A 96 -6.14 12.85 7.57
C ASP A 96 -6.02 11.42 7.03
N VAL A 97 -6.33 11.22 5.76
CA VAL A 97 -6.17 9.94 5.05
C VAL A 97 -5.29 10.16 3.83
N ALA A 98 -4.48 9.17 3.49
CA ALA A 98 -3.73 9.14 2.24
C ALA A 98 -3.84 7.78 1.57
N ILE A 99 -3.70 7.78 0.25
CA ILE A 99 -3.72 6.58 -0.57
C ILE A 99 -2.43 6.55 -1.38
N VAL A 100 -1.68 5.46 -1.26
CA VAL A 100 -0.49 5.19 -2.05
C VAL A 100 -0.83 4.11 -3.07
N HIS A 101 -0.59 4.39 -4.35
CA HIS A 101 -0.65 3.40 -5.42
C HIS A 101 0.74 3.20 -5.98
N ALA A 102 1.12 1.96 -6.28
CA ALA A 102 2.30 1.69 -7.08
C ALA A 102 2.19 0.36 -7.82
N ARG A 103 3.17 0.09 -8.69
CA ARG A 103 3.38 -1.22 -9.31
C ARG A 103 4.65 -1.85 -8.76
N THR A 104 4.71 -3.17 -8.81
CA THR A 104 5.96 -3.90 -8.58
C THR A 104 6.23 -4.87 -9.72
N SER A 105 7.51 -5.05 -10.03
CA SER A 105 8.02 -6.15 -10.83
C SER A 105 8.94 -7.02 -9.97
N TYR A 106 8.96 -8.32 -10.22
CA TYR A 106 9.81 -9.26 -9.49
C TYR A 106 10.07 -10.51 -10.33
N THR A 107 11.03 -11.33 -9.90
CA THR A 107 11.26 -12.68 -10.42
C THR A 107 10.63 -13.69 -9.46
N THR A 108 9.78 -14.59 -9.96
CA THR A 108 9.15 -15.66 -9.15
C THR A 108 10.20 -16.67 -8.67
N GLU A 109 9.79 -17.55 -7.75
CA GLU A 109 10.62 -18.67 -7.27
C GLU A 109 11.06 -19.60 -8.43
N ASP A 110 10.23 -19.71 -9.47
CA ASP A 110 10.50 -20.51 -10.68
C ASP A 110 11.37 -19.77 -11.72
N GLY A 111 11.76 -18.52 -11.47
CA GLY A 111 12.59 -17.71 -12.37
C GLY A 111 11.82 -16.89 -13.43
N GLU A 112 10.48 -16.90 -13.39
CA GLU A 112 9.64 -16.20 -14.35
C GLU A 112 9.38 -14.74 -13.93
N PRO A 113 9.15 -13.81 -14.88
CA PRO A 113 8.78 -12.44 -14.55
C PRO A 113 7.36 -12.38 -13.95
N GLY A 114 7.21 -11.62 -12.87
CA GLY A 114 5.94 -11.32 -12.21
C GLY A 114 5.71 -9.83 -12.06
N GLU A 115 4.44 -9.43 -12.12
CA GLU A 115 4.00 -8.06 -11.87
C GLU A 115 2.83 -8.01 -10.89
N SER A 116 2.81 -6.99 -10.05
CA SER A 116 1.66 -6.69 -9.19
C SER A 116 1.42 -5.19 -9.06
N ARG A 117 0.25 -4.83 -8.55
CA ARG A 117 -0.10 -3.49 -8.08
C ARG A 117 -0.43 -3.56 -6.61
N TYR A 118 -0.10 -2.50 -5.87
CA TYR A 118 -0.62 -2.33 -4.52
C TYR A 118 -1.35 -0.99 -4.35
N THR A 119 -2.28 -0.99 -3.41
CA THR A 119 -2.97 0.19 -2.90
C THR A 119 -2.95 0.14 -1.39
N ASP A 120 -2.23 1.08 -0.80
CA ASP A 120 -2.09 1.18 0.65
C ASP A 120 -2.80 2.44 1.12
N VAL A 121 -3.61 2.30 2.17
CA VAL A 121 -4.33 3.40 2.80
C VAL A 121 -3.67 3.69 4.13
N TRP A 122 -3.34 4.95 4.31
CA TRP A 122 -2.71 5.49 5.52
C TRP A 122 -3.69 6.44 6.19
N ALA A 123 -3.75 6.40 7.52
CA ALA A 123 -4.51 7.36 8.31
C ALA A 123 -3.60 8.02 9.33
N ARG A 124 -3.78 9.32 9.53
CA ARG A 124 -3.13 10.07 10.59
C ARG A 124 -3.87 9.82 11.91
N ARG A 125 -3.18 9.23 12.88
CA ARG A 125 -3.68 8.93 14.24
C ARG A 125 -2.68 9.45 15.25
N ASP A 126 -3.16 10.26 16.20
CA ASP A 126 -2.31 10.89 17.22
C ASP A 126 -1.06 11.59 16.64
N GLY A 127 -1.24 12.27 15.50
CA GLY A 127 -0.17 13.00 14.82
C GLY A 127 0.81 12.13 14.02
N ARG A 128 0.55 10.82 13.88
CA ARG A 128 1.40 9.89 13.14
C ARG A 128 0.64 9.21 12.01
N TRP A 129 1.29 9.02 10.86
CA TRP A 129 0.76 8.21 9.78
C TRP A 129 0.94 6.73 10.10
N LEU A 130 -0.15 5.96 10.02
CA LEU A 130 -0.17 4.52 10.16
C LEU A 130 -0.91 3.91 8.98
N ALA A 131 -0.39 2.80 8.43
CA ALA A 131 -1.09 2.03 7.42
C ALA A 131 -2.29 1.34 8.08
N VAL A 132 -3.47 1.57 7.52
CA VAL A 132 -4.74 1.01 8.01
C VAL A 132 -5.32 -0.04 7.06
N SER A 133 -4.92 -0.01 5.79
CA SER A 133 -5.30 -1.02 4.82
C SER A 133 -4.22 -1.18 3.76
N ALA A 134 -4.05 -2.41 3.27
CA ALA A 134 -3.25 -2.70 2.08
C ALA A 134 -4.03 -3.65 1.17
N GLN A 135 -3.85 -3.50 -0.14
CA GLN A 135 -4.38 -4.46 -1.11
C GLN A 135 -3.34 -4.71 -2.19
N ILE A 136 -3.12 -5.99 -2.49
CA ILE A 136 -2.24 -6.43 -3.56
C ILE A 136 -3.09 -7.03 -4.67
N THR A 137 -2.80 -6.72 -5.92
CA THR A 137 -3.44 -7.31 -7.10
C THR A 137 -2.36 -7.82 -8.05
N ARG A 138 -2.33 -9.13 -8.29
CA ARG A 138 -1.43 -9.71 -9.30
C ARG A 138 -1.88 -9.28 -10.69
N VAL A 139 -0.95 -8.84 -11.52
CA VAL A 139 -1.24 -8.57 -12.93
C VAL A 139 -1.10 -9.89 -13.67
N ALA A 140 -2.18 -10.33 -14.32
CA ALA A 140 -2.13 -11.53 -15.13
C ALA A 140 -1.14 -11.32 -16.30
N ALA A 141 -0.33 -12.33 -16.61
CA ALA A 141 0.49 -12.32 -17.81
C ALA A 141 -0.41 -12.08 -19.03
N THR A 142 -0.10 -11.06 -19.82
CA THR A 142 -0.76 -10.84 -21.09
C THR A 142 -0.51 -12.06 -21.97
N LYS A 143 -1.59 -12.71 -22.41
CA LYS A 143 -1.52 -13.82 -23.39
C LYS A 143 -1.09 -13.32 -24.77
#